data_AF-A0A1U7TYP2-F1
#
_entry.id   AF-A0A1U7TYP2-F1
#
_cell.length_a   1.000
_cell.length_b   1.000
_cell.length_c   1.000
_cell.angle_alpha   90.00
_cell.angle_beta   90.00
_cell.angle_gamma   90.00
#
_symmetry.space_group_name_H-M   'P 1'
#
loop_
_entity.id
_entity.type
_entity.pdbx_description
1 polymer ?
#
loop_
_entity_poly.entity_id
_entity_poly.type
_entity_poly.pdbx_seq_one_letter_code
_entity_poly.pdbx_strand_id
1 'polypeptide(L)'
;MVAHESGRWNDVPCNYNLPYVCKKGTVLCGPPPAVENASLVGARKAKYNVHATVRYQCEEGFTQHHVATVRCRSNGKWDRPQIVCTKPRRSHRMRRHHRHHQHHHQHHHHKSHKERRKHKKHPTEDWEKDEGNFC
;
A
#
# COMPACT_ATOMS: atom_id res chain seq x y z
N MET A 1 -14.33 52.80 -9.50
CA MET A 1 -15.51 52.63 -8.61
C MET A 1 -15.02 52.63 -7.17
N VAL A 2 -15.36 53.66 -6.40
CA VAL A 2 -15.01 53.76 -4.97
C VAL A 2 -16.29 53.59 -4.17
N ALA A 3 -16.28 52.72 -3.17
CA ALA A 3 -17.38 52.57 -2.23
C ALA A 3 -17.04 53.40 -0.97
N HIS A 4 -17.97 54.25 -0.52
CA HIS A 4 -17.89 54.83 0.84
C HIS A 4 -18.21 53.76 1.89
N GLU A 5 -17.85 53.97 3.17
CA GLU A 5 -18.09 53.03 4.28
C GLU A 5 -19.55 52.54 4.43
N SER A 6 -20.51 53.23 3.80
CA SER A 6 -21.92 52.83 3.73
C SER A 6 -22.28 51.90 2.54
N GLY A 7 -21.31 51.42 1.75
CA GLY A 7 -21.54 50.50 0.63
C GLY A 7 -22.18 51.13 -0.62
N ARG A 8 -22.25 52.46 -0.70
CA ARG A 8 -22.76 53.19 -1.86
C ARG A 8 -21.65 53.51 -2.87
N TRP A 9 -21.95 53.33 -4.14
CA TRP A 9 -21.06 53.65 -5.26
C TRP A 9 -21.17 55.13 -5.64
N ASN A 10 -20.03 55.76 -5.93
CA ASN A 10 -20.01 57.09 -6.55
C ASN A 10 -19.68 57.00 -8.04
N ASP A 11 -20.41 57.75 -8.85
CA ASP A 11 -20.12 57.97 -10.26
C ASP A 11 -18.98 58.98 -10.40
N VAL A 12 -17.78 58.46 -10.64
CA VAL A 12 -16.54 59.24 -10.77
C VAL A 12 -16.06 59.22 -12.21
N PRO A 13 -15.69 60.36 -12.80
CA PRO A 13 -15.21 60.41 -14.18
C PRO A 13 -13.97 59.53 -14.40
N CYS A 14 -13.84 58.96 -15.60
CA CYS A 14 -12.76 58.01 -15.93
C CYS A 14 -11.34 58.59 -15.83
N ASN A 15 -11.20 59.91 -15.75
CA ASN A 15 -9.91 60.61 -15.64
C ASN A 15 -9.33 60.64 -14.20
N TYR A 16 -9.99 60.00 -13.24
CA TYR A 16 -9.54 59.95 -11.85
C TYR A 16 -8.68 58.70 -11.59
N ASN A 17 -7.53 58.88 -10.95
CA ASN A 17 -6.68 57.78 -10.46
C ASN A 17 -7.27 57.22 -9.17
N LEU A 18 -8.03 56.12 -9.29
CA LEU A 18 -8.69 55.46 -8.17
C LEU A 18 -7.89 54.25 -7.69
N PRO A 19 -7.94 53.92 -6.39
CA PRO A 19 -7.35 52.69 -5.88
C PRO A 19 -8.05 51.46 -6.48
N TYR A 20 -7.26 50.43 -6.81
CA TYR A 20 -7.79 49.18 -7.35
C TYR A 20 -8.52 48.39 -6.26
N VAL A 21 -9.70 47.87 -6.60
CA VAL A 21 -10.44 46.93 -5.77
C VAL A 21 -10.17 45.51 -6.25
N CYS A 22 -9.50 44.70 -5.42
CA CYS A 22 -9.24 43.29 -5.72
C CYS A 22 -10.48 42.44 -5.40
N LYS A 23 -11.08 41.83 -6.43
CA LYS A 23 -12.10 40.78 -6.23
C LYS A 23 -11.44 39.41 -6.26
N LYS A 24 -11.41 38.71 -5.13
CA LYS A 24 -10.96 37.31 -5.08
C LYS A 24 -11.96 36.46 -5.86
N GLY A 25 -11.51 35.84 -6.95
CA GLY A 25 -12.34 34.96 -7.76
C GLY A 25 -12.93 33.82 -6.93
N THR A 26 -14.23 33.56 -7.08
CA THR A 26 -14.97 32.50 -6.38
C THR A 26 -14.80 31.13 -7.02
N VAL A 27 -13.73 30.93 -7.80
CA VAL A 27 -13.46 29.66 -8.46
C VAL A 27 -13.15 28.64 -7.37
N LEU A 28 -13.93 27.57 -7.31
CA LEU A 28 -13.78 26.49 -6.35
C LEU A 28 -13.71 25.17 -7.12
N CYS A 29 -12.88 24.25 -6.66
CA CYS A 29 -12.98 22.88 -7.15
C CYS A 29 -14.16 22.17 -6.49
N GLY A 30 -14.82 21.31 -7.25
CA GLY A 30 -15.78 20.34 -6.72
C GLY A 30 -15.09 19.22 -5.93
N PRO A 31 -15.78 18.12 -5.67
CA PRO A 31 -15.19 16.93 -5.05
C PRO A 31 -13.97 16.43 -5.83
N PRO A 32 -12.91 15.95 -5.16
CA PRO A 32 -11.75 15.35 -5.83
C PRO A 32 -12.16 14.09 -6.60
N PRO A 33 -11.44 13.73 -7.68
CA PRO A 33 -11.73 12.54 -8.46
C PRO A 33 -11.60 11.26 -7.63
N ALA A 34 -12.36 10.22 -7.98
CA ALA A 34 -12.18 8.90 -7.38
C ALA A 34 -10.90 8.24 -7.89
N VAL A 35 -10.25 7.46 -7.04
CA VAL A 35 -9.05 6.66 -7.35
C VAL A 35 -9.35 5.23 -6.93
N GLU A 36 -9.03 4.26 -7.79
CA GLU A 36 -9.28 2.85 -7.49
C GLU A 36 -8.42 2.36 -6.32
N ASN A 37 -9.04 1.58 -5.43
CA ASN A 37 -8.41 1.01 -4.23
C ASN A 37 -7.79 2.09 -3.31
N ALA A 38 -8.33 3.30 -3.33
CA ALA A 38 -7.88 4.41 -2.48
C ALA A 38 -9.05 5.27 -1.99
N SER A 39 -8.90 5.77 -0.76
CA SER A 39 -9.83 6.67 -0.10
C SER A 39 -9.20 8.04 0.13
N LEU A 40 -10.02 9.09 0.24
CA LEU A 40 -9.53 10.40 0.65
C LEU A 40 -9.30 10.42 2.16
N VAL A 41 -8.19 11.02 2.57
CA VAL A 41 -7.85 11.20 3.98
C VAL A 41 -8.66 12.37 4.55
N GLY A 42 -9.43 12.11 5.59
CA GLY A 42 -10.25 13.11 6.29
C GLY A 42 -11.64 13.30 5.67
N ALA A 43 -12.32 14.37 6.10
CA ALA A 43 -13.70 14.63 5.71
C ALA A 43 -13.80 15.17 4.27
N ARG A 44 -14.67 14.55 3.46
CA ARG A 44 -14.98 15.04 2.11
C ARG A 44 -15.85 16.29 2.20
N LYS A 45 -15.38 17.38 1.59
CA LYS A 45 -16.14 18.62 1.41
C LYS A 45 -16.80 18.64 0.03
N ALA A 46 -17.92 19.36 -0.08
CA ALA A 46 -18.57 19.59 -1.37
C ALA A 46 -17.76 20.52 -2.28
N LYS A 47 -17.00 21.46 -1.70
CA LYS A 47 -16.20 22.45 -2.42
C LYS A 47 -14.84 22.67 -1.75
N TYR A 48 -13.83 22.99 -2.56
CA TYR A 48 -12.46 23.25 -2.13
C TYR A 48 -11.93 24.54 -2.75
N ASN A 49 -11.15 25.29 -1.98
CA ASN A 49 -10.49 26.51 -2.45
C ASN A 49 -9.42 26.18 -3.51
N VAL A 50 -9.14 27.14 -4.39
CA VAL A 50 -7.96 27.09 -5.26
C VAL A 50 -6.70 26.88 -4.41
N HIS A 51 -5.79 26.05 -4.92
CA HIS A 51 -4.56 25.61 -4.25
C HIS A 51 -4.78 24.71 -3.03
N ALA A 52 -6.03 24.35 -2.70
CA ALA A 52 -6.27 23.29 -1.73
C ALA A 52 -5.66 21.98 -2.21
N THR A 53 -5.05 21.25 -1.29
CA THR A 53 -4.42 19.95 -1.55
C THR A 53 -5.12 18.90 -0.72
N VAL A 54 -5.42 17.75 -1.33
CA VAL A 54 -6.00 16.60 -0.66
C VAL A 54 -5.09 15.39 -0.83
N ARG A 55 -5.10 14.49 0.16
CA ARG A 55 -4.29 13.27 0.17
C ARG A 55 -5.20 12.04 0.06
N TYR A 56 -4.80 11.11 -0.79
CA TYR A 56 -5.37 9.78 -0.87
C TYR A 56 -4.58 8.80 0.02
N GLN A 57 -5.27 7.74 0.41
CA GLN A 57 -4.74 6.63 1.18
C GLN A 57 -5.20 5.35 0.50
N CYS A 58 -4.25 4.49 0.10
CA CYS A 58 -4.60 3.18 -0.42
C CYS A 58 -5.37 2.38 0.64
N GLU A 59 -6.33 1.58 0.18
CA GLU A 59 -7.09 0.64 1.00
C GLU A 59 -6.18 -0.42 1.62
N GLU A 60 -6.71 -1.08 2.67
CA GLU A 60 -5.96 -2.11 3.38
C GLU A 60 -5.54 -3.24 2.44
N GLY A 61 -4.28 -3.66 2.54
CA GLY A 61 -3.71 -4.70 1.68
C GLY A 61 -3.26 -4.21 0.30
N PHE A 62 -3.30 -2.91 0.01
CA PHE A 62 -2.69 -2.31 -1.17
C PHE A 62 -1.44 -1.49 -0.81
N THR A 63 -0.45 -1.50 -1.70
CA THR A 63 0.76 -0.71 -1.59
C THR A 63 0.64 0.55 -2.43
N GLN A 64 1.00 1.70 -1.85
CA GLN A 64 1.01 2.98 -2.54
C GLN A 64 2.23 3.10 -3.44
N HIS A 65 1.99 3.47 -4.70
CA HIS A 65 2.98 3.89 -5.66
C HIS A 65 2.67 5.33 -6.11
N HIS A 66 3.71 6.10 -6.39
CA HIS A 66 3.65 7.51 -6.78
C HIS A 66 3.01 8.46 -5.74
N VAL A 67 2.78 9.70 -6.17
CA VAL A 67 2.32 10.81 -5.33
C VAL A 67 0.83 10.67 -5.04
N ALA A 68 0.50 10.60 -3.75
CA ALA A 68 -0.86 10.45 -3.23
C ALA A 68 -1.61 11.77 -3.02
N THR A 69 -1.10 12.88 -3.54
CA THR A 69 -1.71 14.20 -3.37
C THR A 69 -2.17 14.77 -4.69
N VAL A 70 -3.30 15.48 -4.67
CA VAL A 70 -3.80 16.26 -5.81
C VAL A 70 -4.15 17.66 -5.33
N ARG A 71 -3.95 18.64 -6.22
CA ARG A 71 -4.18 20.05 -5.92
C ARG A 71 -5.27 20.63 -6.81
N CYS A 72 -6.07 21.52 -6.23
CA CYS A 72 -7.07 22.30 -6.93
C CYS A 72 -6.38 23.44 -7.70
N ARG A 73 -6.54 23.50 -9.02
CA ARG A 73 -5.97 24.55 -9.86
C ARG A 73 -6.83 25.80 -9.88
N SER A 74 -6.23 26.91 -10.32
CA SER A 74 -6.90 28.22 -10.48
C SER A 74 -8.06 28.22 -11.47
N ASN A 75 -8.16 27.20 -12.33
CA ASN A 75 -9.27 27.00 -13.24
C ASN A 75 -10.44 26.20 -12.61
N GLY A 76 -10.39 25.88 -11.31
CA GLY A 76 -11.44 25.13 -10.62
C GLY A 76 -11.44 23.62 -10.92
N LYS A 77 -10.39 23.11 -11.58
CA LYS A 77 -10.21 21.68 -11.86
C LYS A 77 -9.10 21.10 -11.01
N TRP A 78 -9.27 19.86 -10.58
CA TRP A 78 -8.21 19.10 -9.92
C TRP A 78 -7.08 18.74 -10.88
N ASP A 79 -5.87 18.60 -10.33
CA ASP A 79 -4.76 17.92 -10.97
C ASP A 79 -5.08 16.43 -11.17
N ARG A 80 -4.50 15.83 -12.22
CA ARG A 80 -4.70 14.41 -12.52
C ARG A 80 -4.04 13.54 -11.42
N PRO A 81 -4.78 12.67 -10.72
CA PRO A 81 -4.19 11.76 -9.73
C PRO A 81 -3.10 10.90 -10.37
N GLN A 82 -1.94 10.84 -9.71
CA GLN A 82 -0.82 9.98 -10.15
C GLN A 82 -0.66 8.74 -9.27
N ILE A 83 -1.36 8.67 -8.13
CA ILE A 83 -1.32 7.54 -7.22
C ILE A 83 -1.77 6.25 -7.90
N VAL A 84 -1.04 5.18 -7.62
CA VAL A 84 -1.38 3.82 -8.04
C VAL A 84 -1.35 2.93 -6.81
N CYS A 85 -2.44 2.23 -6.54
CA CYS A 85 -2.55 1.29 -5.42
C CYS A 85 -2.57 -0.13 -5.97
N THR A 86 -1.54 -0.92 -5.70
CA THR A 86 -1.44 -2.32 -6.18
C THR A 86 -1.34 -3.30 -5.03
N LYS A 87 -1.97 -4.47 -5.16
CA LYS A 87 -1.80 -5.55 -4.19
C LYS A 87 -0.35 -6.03 -4.19
N PRO A 88 0.30 -6.19 -3.02
CA PRO A 88 1.60 -6.81 -2.96
C PRO A 88 1.48 -8.23 -3.52
N ARG A 89 2.32 -8.57 -4.49
CA ARG A 89 2.36 -9.95 -5.00
C ARG A 89 2.72 -10.85 -3.82
N ARG A 90 1.93 -11.89 -3.58
CA ARG A 90 2.26 -12.89 -2.56
C ARG A 90 3.69 -13.36 -2.80
N SER A 91 4.55 -13.23 -1.80
CA SER A 91 5.95 -13.63 -1.88
C SER A 91 6.02 -15.12 -2.24
N HIS A 92 6.35 -15.42 -3.50
CA HIS A 92 6.67 -16.79 -3.93
C HIS A 92 7.88 -17.35 -3.15
N ARG A 93 8.67 -16.47 -2.51
CA ARG A 93 9.81 -16.82 -1.67
C ARG A 93 9.39 -17.61 -0.43
N MET A 94 8.31 -17.22 0.24
CA MET A 94 7.83 -17.93 1.43
C MET A 94 7.39 -19.37 1.10
N ARG A 95 6.75 -19.56 -0.06
CA ARG A 95 6.38 -20.90 -0.56
C ARG A 95 7.59 -21.79 -0.87
N ARG A 96 8.68 -21.23 -1.40
CA ARG A 96 9.91 -22.00 -1.68
C ARG A 96 10.61 -22.45 -0.40
N HIS A 97 10.73 -21.56 0.59
CA HIS A 97 11.34 -21.91 1.88
C HIS A 97 10.55 -23.00 2.62
N HIS A 98 9.21 -22.94 2.64
CA HIS A 98 8.38 -24.01 3.21
C HIS A 98 8.57 -25.35 2.49
N ARG A 99 8.58 -25.37 1.15
CA ARG A 99 8.84 -26.62 0.40
C ARG A 99 10.21 -27.21 0.72
N HIS A 100 11.26 -26.39 0.73
CA HIS A 100 12.61 -26.89 0.99
C HIS A 100 12.76 -27.44 2.41
N HIS A 101 12.19 -26.76 3.41
CA HIS A 101 12.17 -27.24 4.80
C HIS A 101 11.37 -28.55 4.96
N GLN A 102 10.23 -28.67 4.29
CA GLN A 102 9.39 -29.88 4.35
C GLN A 102 10.09 -31.09 3.70
N HIS A 103 10.75 -30.90 2.55
CA HIS A 103 11.56 -31.95 1.92
C HIS A 103 12.74 -32.38 2.81
N HIS A 104 13.44 -31.44 3.44
CA HIS A 104 14.54 -31.75 4.36
C HIS A 104 14.08 -32.57 5.58
N HIS A 105 12.95 -32.17 6.19
CA HIS A 105 12.36 -32.90 7.32
C HIS A 105 11.96 -34.33 6.95
N GLN A 106 11.29 -34.53 5.81
CA GLN A 106 10.92 -35.87 5.33
C GLN A 106 12.15 -36.75 5.07
N HIS A 107 13.20 -36.20 4.46
CA HIS A 107 14.42 -36.95 4.19
C HIS A 107 15.14 -37.38 5.47
N HIS A 108 15.21 -36.50 6.49
CA HIS A 108 15.74 -36.85 7.81
C HIS A 108 14.91 -37.93 8.50
N HIS A 109 13.58 -37.82 8.46
CA HIS A 109 12.68 -38.81 9.05
C HIS A 109 12.83 -40.19 8.38
N HIS A 110 12.94 -40.23 7.05
CA HIS A 110 13.11 -41.48 6.30
C HIS A 110 14.49 -42.12 6.55
N LYS A 111 15.57 -41.33 6.64
CA LYS A 111 16.90 -41.83 7.03
C LYS A 111 16.88 -42.44 8.44
N SER A 112 16.31 -41.74 9.42
CA SER A 112 16.18 -42.24 10.80
C SER A 112 15.42 -43.58 10.86
N HIS A 113 14.32 -43.71 10.13
CA HIS A 113 13.54 -44.95 10.10
C HIS A 113 14.29 -46.11 9.42
N LYS A 114 15.15 -45.81 8.43
CA LYS A 114 15.98 -46.80 7.72
C LYS A 114 17.13 -47.30 8.61
N GLU A 115 17.79 -46.41 9.34
CA GLU A 115 18.85 -46.78 10.29
C GLU A 115 18.28 -47.58 11.47
N ARG A 116 17.12 -47.21 12.01
CA ARG A 116 16.44 -47.99 13.04
C ARG A 116 16.05 -49.39 12.56
N ARG A 117 15.68 -49.55 11.29
CA ARG A 117 15.42 -50.87 10.67
C ARG A 117 16.70 -51.69 10.43
N LYS A 118 17.84 -51.05 10.17
CA LYS A 118 19.15 -51.71 10.07
C LYS A 118 19.61 -52.26 11.42
N HIS A 119 19.58 -51.45 12.46
CA HIS A 119 19.93 -51.89 13.83
C HIS A 119 19.01 -53.02 14.31
N LYS A 120 17.72 -52.99 13.93
CA LYS A 120 16.76 -54.06 14.26
C LYS A 120 16.94 -55.34 13.42
N LYS A 121 17.73 -55.31 12.33
CA LYS A 121 18.08 -56.50 11.52
C LYS A 121 19.34 -57.23 12.01
N HIS A 122 20.07 -56.68 12.99
CA HIS A 122 21.14 -57.38 13.70
C HIS A 122 20.77 -57.52 15.18
N PRO A 123 19.98 -58.55 15.51
CA PRO A 123 20.30 -59.35 16.68
C PRO A 123 20.25 -60.86 16.38
N THR A 124 21.30 -61.53 16.86
CA THR A 124 21.44 -62.99 17.14
C THR A 124 21.54 -63.96 15.96
N GLU A 125 22.75 -64.18 15.44
CA GLU A 125 23.24 -65.52 15.09
C GLU A 125 24.74 -65.54 15.40
N ASP A 126 25.13 -66.26 16.47
CA ASP A 126 26.33 -67.13 16.54
C ASP A 126 26.65 -67.49 18.00
N TRP A 127 25.90 -68.42 18.60
CA TRP A 127 26.32 -69.23 19.77
C TRP A 127 25.40 -70.45 19.89
N GLU A 128 25.61 -71.48 19.08
CA GLU A 128 25.36 -72.90 19.43
C GLU A 128 25.62 -73.80 18.21
N LYS A 129 26.88 -74.21 18.03
CA LYS A 129 27.26 -75.54 17.50
C LYS A 129 28.78 -75.70 17.51
N ASP A 130 29.28 -76.29 18.58
CA ASP A 130 30.07 -77.52 18.45
C ASP A 130 30.02 -78.23 19.81
N GLU A 131 29.18 -79.28 19.89
CA GLU A 131 29.28 -80.26 20.97
C GLU A 131 30.59 -81.04 20.79
N GLY A 132 31.19 -81.41 21.92
CA GLY A 132 32.61 -81.72 22.00
C GLY A 132 33.09 -82.99 21.29
N ASN A 133 34.42 -83.09 21.16
CA ASN A 133 35.16 -84.28 21.58
C ASN A 133 36.67 -84.00 21.75
N PHE A 134 37.16 -84.27 22.97
CA PHE A 134 38.45 -84.88 23.36
C PHE A 134 39.77 -84.46 22.69
N CYS A 135 40.70 -83.95 23.50
CA CYS A 135 41.78 -84.74 24.14
C CYS A 135 42.26 -84.05 25.42
#